data_AF-A0A1Q7TU02-F1
#
_entry.id   AF-A0A1Q7TU02-F1
#
_cell.length_a   1.000
_cell.length_b   1.000
_cell.length_c   1.000
_cell.angle_alpha   90.00
_cell.angle_beta   90.00
_cell.angle_gamma   90.00
#
_symmetry.space_group_name_H-M   'P 1'
#
loop_
_entity.id
_entity.type
_entity.pdbx_description
1 polymer ?
#
loop_
_entity_poly.entity_id
_entity_poly.type
_entity_poly.pdbx_seq_one_letter_code
_entity_poly.pdbx_strand_id
1 'polypeptide(L)'
;MAAGEFSLAAADIEDVLEKHAERPQSAGPDEGLVGVLQYGLENAVDVGDYAKARDYHRRLKAAIAAIAGQSEPDWWFDHPEFICKTANTNWGYVIEKTGHSGEAEAIFDLSRKWDEEQLKQGSEDSCNAYDLAAIDAAQGGTAGAYRELQRAIAAGWRHYRFAMHDPLLESLRTQPEFERMMSAVRSKVNEMRARVAAQGNIR
;
A
#
# COMPACT_ATOMS: atom_id res chain seq x y z
N MET A 1 -17.82 0.22 20.80
CA MET A 1 -17.17 1.44 20.29
C MET A 1 -16.56 1.10 18.94
N ALA A 2 -16.89 1.86 17.90
CA ALA A 2 -16.52 1.57 16.53
C ALA A 2 -14.99 1.56 16.37
N ALA A 3 -14.46 0.53 15.71
CA ALA A 3 -13.10 0.57 15.21
C ALA A 3 -13.07 1.68 14.14
N GLY A 4 -12.51 2.83 14.52
CA GLY A 4 -12.43 4.02 13.70
C GLY A 4 -11.78 3.70 12.37
N GLU A 5 -12.49 4.02 11.30
CA GLU A 5 -11.94 4.19 9.97
C GLU A 5 -10.93 5.33 10.07
N PHE A 6 -9.63 5.01 10.18
CA PHE A 6 -8.57 5.95 9.82
C PHE A 6 -8.54 6.06 8.30
N SER A 7 -9.63 6.57 7.72
CA SER A 7 -9.64 7.12 6.38
C SER A 7 -9.63 8.63 6.55
N LEU A 8 -8.45 9.25 6.58
CA LEU A 8 -8.39 10.71 6.43
C LEU A 8 -8.92 11.00 5.02
N ALA A 9 -9.97 11.82 4.92
CA ALA A 9 -10.43 12.27 3.61
C ALA A 9 -9.33 13.09 2.94
N ALA A 10 -9.30 13.17 1.61
CA ALA A 10 -8.30 13.97 0.90
C ALA A 10 -8.27 15.45 1.35
N ALA A 11 -9.38 15.99 1.87
CA ALA A 11 -9.43 17.31 2.50
C ALA A 11 -8.65 17.36 3.83
N ASP A 12 -8.74 16.29 4.64
CA ASP A 12 -8.00 16.17 5.90
C ASP A 12 -6.49 16.05 5.67
N ILE A 13 -6.06 15.49 4.53
CA ILE A 13 -4.64 15.37 4.16
C ILE A 13 -4.04 16.74 3.86
N GLU A 14 -4.71 17.59 3.08
CA GLU A 14 -4.20 18.94 2.80
C GLU A 14 -4.13 19.82 4.06
N ASP A 15 -5.13 19.75 4.95
CA ASP A 15 -5.11 20.46 6.23
C ASP A 15 -3.91 20.04 7.11
N VAL A 16 -3.53 18.75 7.06
CA VAL A 16 -2.34 18.25 7.76
C VAL A 16 -1.07 18.75 7.07
N LEU A 17 -1.03 18.73 5.74
CA LEU A 17 0.11 19.22 4.96
C LEU A 17 0.37 20.73 5.16
N GLU A 18 -0.68 21.53 5.35
CA GLU A 18 -0.55 22.95 5.71
C GLU A 18 0.19 23.14 7.04
N LYS A 19 -0.14 22.34 8.06
CA LYS A 19 0.56 22.38 9.36
C LYS A 19 2.03 22.00 9.24
N HIS A 20 2.36 21.07 8.36
CA HIS A 20 3.76 20.73 8.06
C HIS A 20 4.48 21.88 7.33
N ALA A 21 3.79 22.63 6.47
CA ALA A 21 4.36 23.79 5.77
C ALA A 21 4.65 24.98 6.70
N GLU A 22 3.92 25.11 7.81
CA GLU A 22 4.17 26.12 8.85
C GLU A 22 5.40 25.81 9.72
N ARG A 23 5.97 24.61 9.61
CA ARG A 23 7.11 24.18 10.43
C ARG A 23 8.34 25.05 10.10
N PRO A 24 8.99 25.66 11.11
CA PRO A 24 10.11 26.56 10.86
C PRO A 24 11.30 25.80 10.29
N GLN A 25 11.99 26.40 9.31
CA GLN A 25 13.15 25.81 8.63
C GLN A 25 14.28 25.41 9.61
N SER A 26 14.36 26.06 10.77
CA SER A 26 15.32 25.74 11.83
C SER A 26 15.05 24.41 12.55
N ALA A 27 13.90 23.77 12.34
CA ALA A 27 13.51 22.52 13.00
C ALA A 27 14.18 21.26 12.41
N GLY A 28 15.00 21.41 11.37
CA GLY A 28 15.62 20.29 10.66
C GLY A 28 14.63 19.54 9.75
N PRO A 29 15.04 18.39 9.16
CA PRO A 29 14.19 17.61 8.26
C PRO A 29 12.86 17.19 8.93
N ASP A 30 11.80 17.09 8.12
CA ASP A 30 10.46 16.71 8.59
C ASP A 30 10.17 15.25 8.26
N GLU A 31 10.52 14.36 9.18
CA GLU A 31 10.29 12.92 9.02
C GLU A 31 8.80 12.57 9.00
N GLY A 32 7.95 13.36 9.67
CA GLY A 32 6.50 13.14 9.70
C GLY A 32 5.83 13.43 8.36
N LEU A 33 6.38 14.36 7.59
CA LEU A 33 5.86 14.73 6.26
C LEU A 33 5.89 13.55 5.28
N VAL A 34 6.86 12.65 5.40
CA VAL A 34 6.98 11.46 4.55
C VAL A 34 5.73 10.58 4.65
N GLY A 35 5.33 10.21 5.87
CA GLY A 35 4.17 9.35 6.08
C GLY A 35 2.85 9.99 5.61
N VAL A 36 2.71 11.31 5.77
CA VAL A 36 1.53 12.04 5.29
C VAL A 36 1.45 12.02 3.76
N LEU A 37 2.58 12.26 3.08
CA LEU A 37 2.64 12.27 1.62
C LEU A 37 2.46 10.88 1.01
N GLN A 38 2.99 9.85 1.69
CA GLN A 38 2.75 8.45 1.33
C GLN A 38 1.26 8.11 1.38
N TYR A 39 0.62 8.42 2.51
CA TYR A 39 -0.81 8.20 2.69
C TYR A 39 -1.64 8.97 1.66
N GLY A 40 -1.24 10.21 1.34
CA GLY A 40 -1.82 11.00 0.26
C GLY A 40 -1.71 10.33 -1.10
N LEU A 41 -0.54 9.80 -1.46
CA LEU A 41 -0.32 9.06 -2.70
C LEU A 41 -1.25 7.85 -2.78
N GLU A 42 -1.31 7.03 -1.74
CA GLU A 42 -2.19 5.85 -1.65
C GLU A 42 -3.66 6.22 -1.82
N ASN A 43 -4.14 7.21 -1.07
CA ASN A 43 -5.53 7.65 -1.15
C ASN A 43 -5.89 8.19 -2.54
N ALA A 44 -4.99 8.97 -3.15
CA ALA A 44 -5.18 9.51 -4.49
C ALA A 44 -5.24 8.40 -5.54
N VAL A 45 -4.43 7.35 -5.40
CA VAL A 45 -4.52 6.15 -6.25
C VAL A 45 -5.86 5.45 -6.08
N ASP A 46 -6.29 5.21 -4.84
CA ASP A 46 -7.52 4.50 -4.51
C ASP A 46 -8.78 5.18 -5.08
N VAL A 47 -8.80 6.53 -5.11
CA VAL A 47 -9.91 7.30 -5.69
C VAL A 47 -9.73 7.63 -7.18
N GLY A 48 -8.60 7.26 -7.78
CA GLY A 48 -8.28 7.52 -9.19
C GLY A 48 -7.89 8.97 -9.52
N ASP A 49 -7.51 9.78 -8.53
CA ASP A 49 -6.98 11.13 -8.74
C ASP A 49 -5.48 11.08 -9.03
N TYR A 50 -5.13 10.65 -10.24
CA TYR A 50 -3.73 10.49 -10.65
C TYR A 50 -2.96 11.82 -10.73
N ALA A 51 -3.66 12.97 -10.81
CA ALA A 51 -3.02 14.27 -10.75
C ALA A 51 -2.49 14.56 -9.34
N LYS A 52 -3.32 14.34 -8.30
CA LYS A 52 -2.86 14.43 -6.91
C LYS A 52 -1.82 13.38 -6.56
N ALA A 53 -1.99 12.13 -7.03
CA ALA A 53 -1.03 11.07 -6.79
C ALA A 53 0.39 11.46 -7.27
N ARG A 54 0.47 12.05 -8.48
CA ARG A 54 1.73 12.60 -9.02
C ARG A 54 2.30 13.73 -8.16
N ASP A 55 1.46 14.64 -7.67
CA ASP A 55 1.91 15.73 -6.81
C ASP A 55 2.45 15.22 -5.47
N TYR A 56 1.72 14.31 -4.81
CA TYR A 56 2.15 13.69 -3.56
C TYR A 56 3.45 12.93 -3.73
N HIS A 57 3.60 12.14 -4.79
CA HIS A 57 4.88 11.46 -5.04
C HIS A 57 6.02 12.46 -5.26
N ARG A 58 5.83 13.51 -6.05
CA ARG A 58 6.86 14.54 -6.27
C ARG A 58 7.31 15.14 -4.94
N ARG A 59 6.36 15.48 -4.06
CA ARG A 59 6.62 16.02 -2.73
C ARG A 59 7.30 14.98 -1.83
N LEU A 60 6.90 13.72 -1.90
CA LEU A 60 7.48 12.60 -1.13
C LEU A 60 8.96 12.43 -1.47
N LYS A 61 9.31 12.43 -2.76
CA LYS A 61 10.71 12.41 -3.23
C LYS A 61 11.51 13.58 -2.68
N ALA A 62 10.96 14.78 -2.73
CA ALA A 62 11.63 15.97 -2.20
C ALA A 62 11.84 15.89 -0.67
N ALA A 63 10.85 15.38 0.07
CA ALA A 63 10.94 15.21 1.52
C ALA A 63 12.02 14.18 1.91
N ILE A 64 12.04 13.03 1.25
CA ILE A 64 13.06 11.98 1.49
C ILE A 64 14.46 12.48 1.15
N ALA A 65 14.62 13.16 0.00
CA ALA A 65 15.90 13.74 -0.39
C ALA A 65 16.44 14.77 0.63
N ALA A 66 15.54 15.55 1.24
CA ALA A 66 15.90 16.51 2.29
C ALA A 66 16.35 15.83 3.59
N ILE A 67 15.80 14.66 3.92
CA ILE A 67 16.20 13.86 5.10
C ILE A 67 17.54 13.15 4.84
N ALA A 68 17.68 12.51 3.68
CA ALA A 68 18.82 11.64 3.38
C ALA A 68 20.14 12.40 3.12
N GLY A 69 20.11 13.72 2.91
CA GLY A 69 21.32 14.56 2.76
C GLY A 69 22.06 14.40 1.42
N GLN A 70 21.94 13.28 0.70
CA GLN A 70 22.03 13.07 -0.77
C GLN A 70 22.13 11.55 -1.10
N SER A 71 21.70 11.21 -2.34
CA SER A 71 21.37 9.89 -2.90
C SER A 71 20.20 9.17 -2.20
N GLU A 72 19.08 9.13 -2.92
CA GLU A 72 17.83 8.45 -2.57
C GLU A 72 18.15 7.03 -2.11
N PRO A 73 17.91 6.66 -0.84
CA PRO A 73 18.03 5.27 -0.47
C PRO A 73 16.84 4.54 -1.09
N ASP A 74 17.09 3.72 -2.13
CA ASP A 74 16.07 2.97 -2.88
C ASP A 74 15.07 2.26 -1.96
N TRP A 75 15.56 1.76 -0.81
CA TRP A 75 14.75 1.07 0.21
C TRP A 75 13.60 1.90 0.81
N TRP A 76 13.65 3.24 0.74
CA TRP A 76 12.58 4.07 1.30
C TRP A 76 11.28 3.90 0.52
N PHE A 77 11.37 3.74 -0.79
CA PHE A 77 10.20 3.59 -1.64
C PHE A 77 9.71 2.14 -1.76
N ASP A 78 10.58 1.20 -1.36
CA ASP A 78 10.37 -0.24 -1.53
C ASP A 78 9.92 -0.94 -0.24
N HIS A 79 9.86 -0.29 0.92
CA HIS A 79 9.30 -0.92 2.11
C HIS A 79 7.75 -1.01 2.03
N PRO A 80 7.12 -2.17 2.30
CA PRO A 80 5.66 -2.25 2.36
C PRO A 80 5.13 -1.40 3.51
N GLU A 81 4.17 -0.51 3.24
CA GLU A 81 3.68 0.44 4.26
C GLU A 81 2.29 0.07 4.79
N PHE A 82 1.58 1.04 5.40
CA PHE A 82 0.33 0.86 6.17
C PHE A 82 -0.75 -0.01 5.48
N ILE A 83 -0.67 -0.18 4.16
CA ILE A 83 -1.63 -0.95 3.36
C ILE A 83 -0.93 -2.01 2.47
N CYS A 84 0.20 -2.54 2.91
CA CYS A 84 0.94 -3.63 2.26
C CYS A 84 1.30 -3.39 0.77
N LYS A 85 1.33 -2.12 0.32
CA LYS A 85 1.89 -1.73 -0.97
C LYS A 85 3.06 -0.80 -0.73
N THR A 86 4.06 -0.89 -1.60
CA THR A 86 5.19 0.04 -1.60
C THR A 86 4.80 1.37 -2.26
N ALA A 87 5.52 2.45 -1.96
CA ALA A 87 5.32 3.72 -2.65
C ALA A 87 5.60 3.57 -4.15
N ASN A 88 6.59 2.74 -4.51
CA ASN A 88 6.89 2.38 -5.89
C ASN A 88 5.76 1.61 -6.55
N THR A 89 5.10 0.65 -5.90
CA THR A 89 3.97 -0.06 -6.51
C THR A 89 2.82 0.89 -6.85
N ASN A 90 2.47 1.81 -5.94
CA ASN A 90 1.47 2.83 -6.22
C ASN A 90 1.92 3.77 -7.35
N TRP A 91 3.21 4.13 -7.39
CA TRP A 91 3.75 4.96 -8.47
C TRP A 91 3.73 4.29 -9.83
N GLY A 92 4.17 3.03 -9.92
CA GLY A 92 4.14 2.23 -11.13
C GLY A 92 2.73 2.18 -11.72
N TYR A 93 1.73 1.98 -10.85
CA TYR A 93 0.33 2.00 -11.26
C TYR A 93 -0.12 3.37 -11.80
N VAL A 94 0.26 4.48 -11.15
CA VAL A 94 -0.05 5.85 -11.65
C VAL A 94 0.58 6.08 -13.03
N ILE A 95 1.84 5.69 -13.21
CA ILE A 95 2.57 5.83 -14.47
C ILE A 95 1.92 4.99 -15.58
N GLU A 96 1.51 3.76 -15.27
CA GLU A 96 0.79 2.89 -16.19
C GLU A 96 -0.53 3.53 -16.63
N LYS A 97 -1.36 4.00 -15.68
CA LYS A 97 -2.66 4.62 -15.97
C LYS A 97 -2.56 5.95 -16.69
N THR A 98 -1.40 6.61 -16.64
CA THR A 98 -1.14 7.85 -17.35
C THR A 98 -0.43 7.64 -18.70
N GLY A 99 -0.27 6.38 -19.15
CA GLY A 99 0.12 6.04 -20.52
C GLY A 99 1.61 5.76 -20.73
N HIS A 100 2.39 5.57 -19.66
CA HIS A 100 3.85 5.40 -19.72
C HIS A 100 4.25 3.95 -19.33
N SER A 101 3.71 2.95 -20.03
CA SER A 101 3.81 1.54 -19.63
C SER A 101 5.23 1.00 -19.42
N GLY A 102 6.20 1.42 -20.26
CA GLY A 102 7.59 0.98 -20.10
C GLY A 102 8.29 1.56 -18.86
N GLU A 103 7.92 2.78 -18.45
CA GLU A 103 8.41 3.37 -17.19
C GLU A 103 7.74 2.67 -16.00
N ALA A 104 6.44 2.36 -16.11
CA ALA A 104 5.71 1.65 -15.08
C ALA A 104 6.30 0.26 -14.80
N GLU A 105 6.64 -0.49 -15.85
CA GLU A 105 7.27 -1.80 -15.74
C GLU A 105 8.58 -1.73 -14.95
N ALA A 106 9.45 -0.76 -15.26
CA ALA A 106 10.70 -0.56 -14.53
C ALA A 106 10.47 -0.23 -13.05
N ILE A 107 9.42 0.53 -12.72
CA ILE A 107 9.08 0.86 -11.33
C ILE A 107 8.53 -0.37 -10.59
N PHE A 108 7.66 -1.15 -11.23
CA PHE A 108 7.16 -2.40 -10.65
C PHE A 108 8.27 -3.42 -10.39
N ASP A 109 9.28 -3.47 -11.26
CA ASP A 109 10.44 -4.34 -11.07
C ASP A 109 11.28 -3.97 -9.83
N LEU A 110 11.32 -2.68 -9.45
CA LEU A 110 11.98 -2.26 -8.21
C LEU A 110 11.27 -2.83 -6.98
N SER A 111 9.96 -2.61 -6.88
CA SER A 111 9.13 -3.16 -5.80
C SER A 111 9.20 -4.68 -5.75
N ARG A 112 9.04 -5.35 -6.89
CA ARG A 112 9.10 -6.81 -7.01
C ARG A 112 10.42 -7.34 -6.48
N LYS A 113 11.54 -6.75 -6.92
CA LYS A 113 12.88 -7.19 -6.50
C LYS A 113 13.07 -7.07 -4.99
N TRP A 114 12.55 -6.00 -4.39
CA TRP A 114 12.58 -5.83 -2.95
C TRP A 114 11.79 -6.92 -2.23
N ASP A 115 10.51 -7.09 -2.57
CA ASP A 115 9.64 -8.08 -1.93
C ASP A 115 10.19 -9.50 -2.07
N GLU A 116 10.68 -9.86 -3.25
CA GLU A 116 11.31 -11.15 -3.51
C GLU A 116 12.56 -11.38 -2.64
N GLU A 117 13.41 -10.36 -2.48
CA GLU A 117 14.60 -10.46 -1.64
C GLU A 117 14.23 -10.54 -0.16
N GLN A 118 13.25 -9.78 0.31
CA GLN A 118 12.72 -9.88 1.69
C GLN A 118 12.19 -11.29 1.97
N LEU A 119 11.40 -11.84 1.05
CA LEU A 119 10.84 -13.19 1.18
C LEU A 119 11.93 -14.27 1.14
N LYS A 120 12.96 -14.08 0.32
CA LYS A 120 14.12 -14.98 0.23
C LYS A 120 14.98 -14.95 1.50
N GLN A 121 15.06 -13.80 2.17
CA GLN A 121 15.71 -13.65 3.48
C GLN A 121 14.87 -14.22 4.63
N GLY A 122 13.69 -14.77 4.34
CA GLY A 122 12.83 -15.43 5.33
C GLY A 122 11.89 -14.47 6.05
N SER A 123 11.61 -13.30 5.48
CA SER A 123 10.55 -12.42 6.00
C SER A 123 9.23 -13.18 6.07
N GLU A 124 8.62 -13.19 7.26
CA GLU A 124 7.27 -13.73 7.49
C GLU A 124 6.19 -12.66 7.28
N ASP A 125 6.58 -11.43 6.92
CA ASP A 125 5.62 -10.36 6.71
C ASP A 125 4.80 -10.62 5.44
N SER A 126 3.50 -10.84 5.68
CA SER A 126 2.50 -11.12 4.67
C SER A 126 2.30 -9.98 3.65
N CYS A 127 2.75 -8.76 3.96
CA CYS A 127 2.65 -7.62 3.05
C CYS A 127 3.52 -7.80 1.79
N ASN A 128 4.72 -8.38 1.89
CA ASN A 128 5.59 -8.59 0.71
C ASN A 128 4.89 -9.48 -0.35
N ALA A 129 4.21 -10.54 0.09
CA ALA A 129 3.45 -11.41 -0.81
C ALA A 129 2.16 -10.73 -1.33
N TYR A 130 1.60 -9.79 -0.59
CA TYR A 130 0.45 -9.02 -1.06
C TYR A 130 0.86 -8.03 -2.15
N ASP A 131 1.96 -7.30 -1.97
CA ASP A 131 2.42 -6.33 -2.97
C ASP A 131 2.76 -7.01 -4.30
N LEU A 132 3.46 -8.16 -4.26
CA LEU A 132 3.68 -9.00 -5.44
C LEU A 132 2.37 -9.42 -6.13
N ALA A 133 1.33 -9.74 -5.38
CA ALA A 133 0.03 -10.07 -5.95
C ALA A 133 -0.63 -8.87 -6.64
N ALA A 134 -0.50 -7.68 -6.06
CA ALA A 134 -1.00 -6.43 -6.62
C ALA A 134 -0.26 -6.07 -7.91
N ILE A 135 1.06 -6.18 -7.94
CA ILE A 135 1.89 -5.96 -9.13
C ILE A 135 1.51 -6.96 -10.23
N ASP A 136 1.45 -8.26 -9.93
CA ASP A 136 1.07 -9.30 -10.90
C ASP A 136 -0.34 -9.01 -11.48
N ALA A 137 -1.30 -8.60 -10.64
CA ALA A 137 -2.66 -8.29 -11.09
C ALA A 137 -2.72 -7.05 -11.99
N ALA A 138 -1.96 -6.00 -11.66
CA ALA A 138 -1.87 -4.78 -12.45
C ALA A 138 -1.25 -5.06 -13.83
N GLN A 139 -0.21 -5.89 -13.88
CA GLN A 139 0.47 -6.31 -15.12
C GLN A 139 -0.28 -7.42 -15.89
N GLY A 140 -1.49 -7.80 -15.47
CA GLY A 140 -2.33 -8.81 -16.15
C GLY A 140 -1.96 -10.28 -15.88
N GLY A 141 -1.04 -10.53 -14.96
CA GLY A 141 -0.58 -11.85 -14.51
C GLY A 141 -1.52 -12.54 -13.53
N THR A 142 -2.74 -12.90 -13.95
CA THR A 142 -3.77 -13.48 -13.06
C THR A 142 -3.32 -14.68 -12.23
N ALA A 143 -2.63 -15.65 -12.84
CA ALA A 143 -2.19 -16.86 -12.14
C ALA A 143 -1.11 -16.57 -11.08
N GLY A 144 -0.20 -15.64 -11.37
CA GLY A 144 0.82 -15.19 -10.43
C GLY A 144 0.20 -14.46 -9.25
N ALA A 145 -0.73 -13.55 -9.55
CA ALA A 145 -1.43 -12.77 -8.54
C ALA A 145 -2.18 -13.68 -7.53
N TYR A 146 -2.88 -14.72 -8.00
CA TYR A 146 -3.54 -15.65 -7.08
C TYR A 146 -2.57 -16.47 -6.22
N ARG A 147 -1.44 -16.88 -6.79
CA ARG A 147 -0.41 -17.62 -6.04
C ARG A 147 0.13 -16.76 -4.90
N GLU A 148 0.50 -15.52 -5.16
CA GLU A 148 1.05 -14.62 -4.14
C GLU A 148 -0.02 -14.16 -3.14
N LEU A 149 -1.25 -13.91 -3.59
CA LEU A 149 -2.36 -13.60 -2.69
C LEU A 149 -2.67 -14.77 -1.74
N GLN A 150 -2.60 -16.02 -2.22
CA GLN A 150 -2.73 -17.20 -1.38
C GLN A 150 -1.57 -17.29 -0.37
N ARG A 151 -0.35 -16.96 -0.78
CA ARG A 151 0.82 -16.91 0.11
C ARG A 151 0.65 -15.84 1.19
N ALA A 152 0.22 -14.63 0.85
CA ALA A 152 -0.08 -13.57 1.81
C ALA A 152 -1.13 -14.01 2.85
N ILE A 153 -2.23 -14.63 2.39
CA ILE A 153 -3.28 -15.15 3.27
C ILE A 153 -2.74 -16.23 4.21
N ALA A 154 -1.91 -17.15 3.71
CA ALA A 154 -1.29 -18.20 4.51
C ALA A 154 -0.33 -17.61 5.57
N ALA A 155 0.40 -16.56 5.22
CA ALA A 155 1.29 -15.81 6.12
C ALA A 155 0.56 -14.91 7.15
N GLY A 156 -0.77 -14.83 7.09
CA GLY A 156 -1.54 -14.12 8.11
C GLY A 156 -2.20 -12.83 7.65
N TRP A 157 -2.11 -12.46 6.37
CA TRP A 157 -2.79 -11.27 5.84
C TRP A 157 -4.32 -11.35 6.03
N ARG A 158 -4.95 -10.29 6.54
CA ARG A 158 -6.41 -10.26 6.84
C ARG A 158 -7.17 -9.05 6.30
N HIS A 159 -6.55 -8.21 5.49
CA HIS A 159 -7.12 -6.93 5.05
C HIS A 159 -8.12 -7.07 3.88
N TYR A 160 -9.06 -8.02 3.94
CA TYR A 160 -9.97 -8.31 2.82
C TYR A 160 -10.78 -7.10 2.34
N ARG A 161 -11.14 -6.17 3.22
CA ARG A 161 -11.88 -4.95 2.83
C ARG A 161 -11.04 -4.10 1.89
N PHE A 162 -9.74 -4.01 2.15
CA PHE A 162 -8.82 -3.25 1.33
C PHE A 162 -8.70 -3.87 -0.07
N ALA A 163 -8.43 -5.17 -0.18
CA ALA A 163 -8.31 -5.83 -1.49
C ALA A 163 -9.58 -5.74 -2.36
N MET A 164 -10.76 -5.60 -1.76
CA MET A 164 -12.01 -5.37 -2.52
C MET A 164 -12.08 -3.98 -3.16
N HIS A 165 -11.27 -3.03 -2.71
CA HIS A 165 -11.23 -1.66 -3.21
C HIS A 165 -9.89 -1.29 -3.87
N ASP A 166 -8.84 -2.10 -3.69
CA ASP A 166 -7.52 -1.87 -4.28
C ASP A 166 -7.60 -1.81 -5.81
N PRO A 167 -7.24 -0.66 -6.44
CA PRO A 167 -7.26 -0.51 -7.88
C PRO A 167 -6.34 -1.50 -8.61
N LEU A 168 -5.22 -1.90 -7.99
CA LEU A 168 -4.28 -2.83 -8.63
C LEU A 168 -4.85 -4.24 -8.78
N LEU A 169 -5.82 -4.60 -7.94
CA LEU A 169 -6.51 -5.89 -7.99
C LEU A 169 -7.78 -5.83 -8.86
N GLU A 170 -8.07 -4.72 -9.54
CA GLU A 170 -9.31 -4.51 -10.29
C GLU A 170 -9.60 -5.65 -11.27
N SER A 171 -8.57 -6.16 -11.97
CA SER A 171 -8.68 -7.26 -12.93
C SER A 171 -9.15 -8.58 -12.29
N LEU A 172 -8.90 -8.78 -10.99
CA LEU A 172 -9.26 -9.99 -10.26
C LEU A 172 -10.63 -9.90 -9.58
N ARG A 173 -11.08 -8.69 -9.20
CA ARG A 173 -12.27 -8.52 -8.35
C ARG A 173 -13.56 -9.09 -8.92
N THR A 174 -13.66 -9.20 -10.24
CA THR A 174 -14.82 -9.76 -10.94
C THR A 174 -14.77 -11.27 -11.10
N GLN A 175 -13.67 -11.90 -10.68
CA GLN A 175 -13.44 -13.33 -10.85
C GLN A 175 -13.95 -14.13 -9.66
N PRO A 176 -14.60 -15.29 -9.88
CA PRO A 176 -15.12 -16.13 -8.79
C PRO A 176 -14.05 -16.61 -7.80
N GLU A 177 -12.82 -16.79 -8.26
CA GLU A 177 -11.72 -17.22 -7.41
C GLU A 177 -11.32 -16.15 -6.39
N PHE A 178 -11.24 -14.89 -6.81
CA PHE A 178 -10.97 -13.77 -5.92
C PHE A 178 -12.06 -13.64 -4.84
N GLU A 179 -13.32 -13.71 -5.25
CA GLU A 179 -14.46 -13.67 -4.32
C GLU A 179 -14.38 -14.79 -3.28
N ARG A 180 -14.06 -16.01 -3.72
CA ARG A 180 -13.86 -17.17 -2.83
C ARG A 180 -12.74 -16.92 -1.82
N MET A 181 -11.59 -16.42 -2.25
CA MET A 181 -10.46 -16.12 -1.37
C MET A 181 -10.82 -15.02 -0.35
N MET A 182 -11.42 -13.92 -0.78
CA MET A 182 -11.81 -12.83 0.10
C MET A 182 -12.91 -13.22 1.10
N SER A 183 -13.85 -14.07 0.69
CA SER A 183 -14.88 -14.64 1.57
C SER A 183 -14.27 -15.52 2.67
N ALA A 184 -13.25 -16.33 2.33
CA ALA A 184 -12.52 -17.12 3.31
C ALA A 184 -11.78 -16.23 4.34
N VAL A 185 -11.08 -15.19 3.87
CA VAL A 185 -10.40 -14.22 4.77
C VAL A 185 -11.41 -13.51 5.67
N ARG A 186 -12.53 -13.04 5.12
CA ARG A 186 -13.63 -12.41 5.88
C ARG A 186 -14.15 -13.34 6.98
N SER A 187 -14.39 -14.60 6.65
CA SER A 187 -14.85 -15.61 7.61
C SER A 187 -13.86 -15.76 8.76
N LYS A 188 -12.56 -15.81 8.45
CA LYS A 188 -11.51 -15.92 9.46
C LYS A 188 -11.45 -14.72 10.40
N VAL A 189 -11.58 -13.50 9.85
CA VAL A 189 -11.65 -12.27 10.66
C VAL A 189 -12.88 -12.29 11.57
N ASN A 190 -14.03 -12.75 11.08
CA ASN A 190 -15.24 -12.85 11.89
C ASN A 190 -15.09 -13.86 13.04
N GLU A 191 -14.47 -15.01 12.79
CA GLU A 191 -14.11 -15.98 13.84
C GLU A 191 -13.18 -15.37 14.90
N MET A 192 -12.17 -14.62 14.48
CA MET A 192 -11.25 -13.92 15.40
C MET A 192 -12.00 -12.91 16.27
N ARG A 193 -12.86 -12.09 15.67
CA ARG A 193 -13.70 -11.12 16.40
C ARG A 193 -14.64 -11.79 17.40
N ALA A 194 -15.28 -12.88 17.01
CA ALA A 194 -16.17 -13.64 17.89
C ALA A 194 -15.42 -14.22 19.10
N ARG A 195 -14.20 -14.76 18.90
CA ARG A 195 -13.35 -15.25 19.99
C ARG A 195 -12.98 -14.15 20.98
N VAL A 196 -12.57 -12.99 20.48
CA VAL A 196 -12.21 -11.83 21.33
C VAL A 196 -13.44 -11.35 22.12
N ALA A 197 -14.61 -11.25 21.49
CA ALA A 197 -15.84 -10.86 22.18
C ALA A 197 -16.25 -11.86 23.27
N ALA A 198 -16.09 -13.16 23.02
CA ALA A 198 -16.36 -14.20 24.02
C ALA A 198 -15.36 -14.16 25.19
N GLN A 199 -14.10 -13.82 24.93
CA GLN A 199 -13.05 -13.68 25.95
C GLN A 199 -13.18 -12.38 26.77
N GLY A 200 -13.56 -11.27 26.13
CA GLY A 200 -13.80 -9.97 26.78
C GLY A 200 -15.08 -9.93 27.64
N ASN A 201 -15.94 -10.95 27.54
CA ASN A 201 -17.05 -11.18 28.45
C ASN A 201 -16.67 -12.04 29.67
N ILE A 202 -15.39 -12.40 29.83
CA ILE A 202 -14.86 -13.10 31.01
C ILE A 202 -14.01 -12.11 31.82
N ARG A 203 -14.68 -11.40 32.73
CA ARG A 203 -14.19 -10.55 33.83
C ARG A 203 -13.53 -9.21 33.48
#